data_AF-A0A6I3FB24-F1
#
_entry.id   AF-A0A6I3FB24-F1
#
_cell.length_a   1.000
_cell.length_b   1.000
_cell.length_c   1.000
_cell.angle_alpha   90.00
_cell.angle_beta   90.00
_cell.angle_gamma   90.00
#
_symmetry.space_group_name_H-M   'P 1'
#
loop_
_entity.id
_entity.type
_entity.pdbx_description
1 polymer ?
#
loop_
_entity_poly.entity_id
_entity_poly.type
_entity_poly.pdbx_seq_one_letter_code
_entity_poly.pdbx_strand_id
1 'polypeptide(L)'
;MASSLINYDPTMLAPHDWGFPVPIAYGPGRLSEIGQRCVALGIRNPLIVTDRGSRNLEFISRLRMFLGESGLKSALFFEISPNPIDTE
;
A
#
# COMPACT_ATOMS: atom_id res chain seq x y z
N MET A 1 -29.65 -10.70 -29.24
CA MET A 1 -28.34 -10.70 -28.57
C MET A 1 -28.60 -10.55 -27.09
N ALA A 2 -28.59 -11.66 -26.34
CA ALA A 2 -28.79 -11.62 -24.89
C ALA A 2 -27.50 -11.09 -24.25
N SER A 3 -27.53 -9.86 -23.76
CA SER A 3 -26.53 -9.37 -22.83
C SER A 3 -26.57 -10.27 -21.60
N SER A 4 -25.51 -11.04 -21.36
CA SER A 4 -25.37 -11.75 -20.09
C SER A 4 -25.44 -10.72 -18.96
N LEU A 5 -26.35 -10.93 -18.02
CA LEU A 5 -26.32 -10.22 -16.75
C LEU A 5 -25.01 -10.64 -16.07
N ILE A 6 -24.04 -9.73 -16.01
CA ILE A 6 -22.89 -9.92 -15.14
C ILE A 6 -23.47 -9.94 -13.72
N ASN A 7 -23.54 -11.12 -13.10
CA ASN A 7 -23.87 -11.24 -11.69
C ASN A 7 -22.73 -10.60 -10.90
N TYR A 8 -22.92 -9.34 -10.53
CA TYR A 8 -21.99 -8.58 -9.70
C TYR A 8 -22.08 -9.12 -8.28
N ASP A 9 -21.02 -9.80 -7.83
CA ASP A 9 -20.88 -10.13 -6.42
C ASP A 9 -20.50 -8.84 -5.66
N PRO A 10 -21.37 -8.32 -4.78
CA PRO A 10 -21.11 -7.08 -4.05
C PRO A 10 -19.92 -7.18 -3.10
N THR A 11 -19.48 -8.41 -2.78
CA THR A 11 -18.33 -8.64 -1.91
C THR A 11 -17.00 -8.46 -2.61
N MET A 12 -16.93 -8.41 -3.96
CA MET A 12 -15.64 -8.27 -4.66
C MET A 12 -14.85 -7.00 -4.28
N LEU A 13 -15.56 -5.93 -3.90
CA LEU A 13 -14.94 -4.66 -3.48
C LEU A 13 -14.86 -4.51 -1.95
N ALA A 14 -15.23 -5.54 -1.20
CA ALA A 14 -15.10 -5.53 0.25
C ALA A 14 -13.62 -5.50 0.67
N PRO A 15 -13.30 -4.99 1.87
CA PRO A 15 -11.99 -5.18 2.48
C PRO A 15 -11.80 -6.67 2.84
N HIS A 16 -10.63 -7.21 2.53
CA HIS A 16 -10.27 -8.60 2.79
C HIS A 16 -8.93 -8.69 3.51
N ASP A 17 -8.75 -9.72 4.32
CA ASP A 17 -7.50 -10.08 4.96
C ASP A 17 -7.17 -11.55 4.62
N TRP A 18 -6.00 -11.79 4.05
CA TRP A 18 -5.46 -13.11 3.76
C TRP A 18 -4.27 -13.35 4.70
N GLY A 19 -4.34 -14.38 5.56
CA GLY A 19 -3.34 -14.60 6.62
C GLY A 19 -2.09 -15.44 6.30
N PHE A 20 -1.97 -16.11 5.14
CA PHE A 20 -0.91 -17.10 4.87
C PHE A 20 -0.44 -17.08 3.40
N PRO A 21 0.87 -17.20 3.09
CA PRO A 21 1.99 -17.35 4.02
C PRO A 21 2.47 -16.03 4.64
N VAL A 22 2.08 -14.90 4.05
CA VAL A 22 2.34 -13.55 4.57
C VAL A 22 0.98 -12.84 4.68
N PRO A 23 0.68 -12.16 5.80
CA PRO A 23 -0.55 -11.40 5.92
C PRO A 23 -0.68 -10.32 4.83
N ILE A 24 -1.76 -10.37 4.05
CA ILE A 24 -2.11 -9.38 3.02
C ILE A 24 -3.46 -8.78 3.37
N ALA A 25 -3.53 -7.46 3.45
CA ALA A 25 -4.78 -6.72 3.50
C ALA A 25 -5.03 -6.06 2.16
N TYR A 26 -6.17 -6.33 1.54
CA TYR A 26 -6.48 -5.83 0.19
C TYR A 26 -7.94 -5.41 0.08
N GLY A 27 -8.22 -4.59 -0.94
CA GLY A 27 -9.52 -3.97 -1.18
C GLY A 27 -9.41 -2.45 -1.27
N PRO A 28 -10.40 -1.77 -1.88
CA PRO A 28 -10.42 -0.32 -1.99
C PRO A 28 -10.27 0.37 -0.63
N GLY A 29 -9.40 1.38 -0.57
CA GLY A 29 -9.21 2.22 0.63
C GLY A 29 -8.25 1.66 1.68
N ARG A 30 -7.91 0.37 1.67
CA ARG A 30 -7.09 -0.24 2.74
C ARG A 30 -5.68 0.33 2.91
N LEU A 31 -5.15 1.06 1.93
CA LEU A 31 -3.88 1.80 2.06
C LEU A 31 -3.89 2.75 3.27
N SER A 32 -5.05 3.28 3.67
CA SER A 32 -5.18 4.18 4.82
C SER A 32 -4.83 3.53 6.16
N GLU A 33 -4.84 2.20 6.23
CA GLU A 33 -4.56 1.45 7.46
C GLU A 33 -3.06 1.31 7.75
N ILE A 34 -2.20 1.69 6.80
CA ILE A 34 -0.75 1.44 6.88
C ILE A 34 -0.13 2.01 8.15
N GLY A 35 -0.55 3.19 8.59
CA GLY A 35 -0.04 3.81 9.82
C GLY A 35 -0.41 3.02 11.08
N GLN A 36 -1.68 2.60 11.21
CA GLN A 36 -2.12 1.74 12.33
C GLN A 36 -1.40 0.39 12.33
N ARG A 37 -1.18 -0.20 11.16
CA ARG A 37 -0.44 -1.45 11.00
C ARG A 37 1.03 -1.30 11.41
N CYS A 38 1.69 -0.20 11.02
CA CYS A 38 3.04 0.10 11.48
C CYS A 38 3.10 0.20 13.02
N VAL A 39 2.18 0.93 13.65
CA VAL A 39 2.13 1.07 15.12
C VAL A 39 1.91 -0.29 15.79
N ALA A 40 0.97 -1.09 15.31
CA ALA A 40 0.68 -2.42 15.85
C ALA A 40 1.88 -3.38 15.77
N LEU A 41 2.73 -3.21 14.74
CA LEU A 41 3.98 -3.97 14.56
C LEU A 41 5.19 -3.35 15.27
N GLY A 42 5.01 -2.24 16.00
CA GLY A 42 6.09 -1.54 16.70
C GLY A 42 7.02 -0.73 15.77
N ILE A 43 6.63 -0.49 14.52
CA ILE A 43 7.39 0.32 13.55
C ILE A 43 7.17 1.81 13.88
N ARG A 44 8.27 2.53 14.12
CA ARG A 44 8.23 3.94 14.55
C ARG A 44 8.74 4.94 13.49
N ASN A 45 9.66 4.52 12.63
CA ASN A 45 10.29 5.37 11.61
C ASN A 45 10.37 4.61 10.27
N PRO A 46 9.24 4.40 9.57
CA PRO A 46 9.22 3.67 8.30
C PRO A 46 10.02 4.40 7.20
N LEU A 47 10.76 3.62 6.39
CA LEU A 47 11.36 4.09 5.14
C LEU A 47 10.48 3.63 3.98
N ILE A 48 9.97 4.58 3.19
CA ILE A 48 9.28 4.29 1.95
C ILE A 48 10.33 4.11 0.86
N VAL A 49 10.35 2.95 0.21
CA VAL A 49 11.24 2.63 -0.91
C VAL A 49 10.38 2.49 -2.17
N THR A 50 10.75 3.17 -3.25
CA THR A 50 10.03 3.14 -4.53
C THR A 50 10.98 3.38 -5.71
N ASP A 51 10.50 3.32 -6.93
CA ASP A 51 11.27 3.67 -8.13
C ASP A 51 11.09 5.16 -8.50
N ARG A 52 11.95 5.65 -9.42
CA ARG A 52 11.96 7.06 -9.84
C ARG A 52 10.65 7.48 -10.52
N GLY A 53 10.03 6.57 -11.28
CA GLY A 53 8.78 6.82 -12.01
C GLY A 53 7.59 6.92 -11.07
N SER A 54 7.59 6.14 -9.99
CA SER A 54 6.51 6.12 -9.00
C SER A 54 6.57 7.28 -8.00
N ARG A 55 7.74 7.89 -7.78
CA ARG A 55 7.97 8.94 -6.75
C ARG A 55 6.87 9.99 -6.67
N ASN A 56 6.40 10.48 -7.82
CA ASN A 56 5.45 11.60 -7.91
C ASN A 56 3.99 11.15 -8.08
N LEU A 57 3.70 9.84 -8.03
CA LEU A 57 2.34 9.33 -8.11
C LEU A 57 1.60 9.57 -6.80
N GLU A 58 0.28 9.77 -6.90
CA GLU A 58 -0.57 10.17 -5.78
C GLU A 58 -0.56 9.15 -4.62
N PHE A 59 -0.37 7.86 -4.91
CA PHE A 59 -0.35 6.85 -3.85
C PHE A 59 0.86 7.02 -2.91
N ILE A 60 1.98 7.60 -3.37
CA ILE A 60 3.15 7.88 -2.53
C ILE A 60 2.88 9.04 -1.57
N SER A 61 2.22 10.11 -2.03
CA SER A 61 1.85 11.23 -1.15
C SER A 61 0.78 10.80 -0.15
N ARG A 62 -0.22 10.01 -0.56
CA ARG A 62 -1.23 9.42 0.33
C ARG A 62 -0.59 8.50 1.37
N LEU A 63 0.35 7.64 0.99
CA LEU A 63 1.09 6.78 1.92
C LEU A 63 1.79 7.61 3.02
N ARG A 64 2.51 8.67 2.63
CA ARG A 64 3.16 9.58 3.60
C ARG A 64 2.16 10.26 4.53
N MET A 65 1.01 10.68 4.00
CA MET A 65 -0.07 11.28 4.78
C MET A 65 -0.61 10.30 5.84
N PHE A 66 -0.97 9.08 5.45
CA PHE A 66 -1.52 8.08 6.38
C PHE A 66 -0.54 7.66 7.48
N LEU A 67 0.76 7.58 7.15
CA LEU A 67 1.81 7.39 8.16
C LEU A 67 1.86 8.57 9.14
N GLY A 68 1.83 9.80 8.61
CA GLY A 68 1.82 11.03 9.41
C GLY A 68 0.60 11.18 10.33
N GLU A 69 -0.59 10.81 9.85
CA GLU A 69 -1.83 10.78 10.66
C GLU A 69 -1.73 9.84 11.86
N SER A 70 -0.89 8.80 11.76
CA SER A 70 -0.59 7.89 12.87
C SER A 70 0.61 8.34 13.72
N GLY A 71 1.10 9.57 13.53
CA GLY A 71 2.24 10.13 14.26
C GLY A 71 3.60 9.60 13.84
N LEU A 72 3.69 8.88 12.71
CA LEU A 72 4.92 8.28 12.22
C LEU A 72 5.66 9.22 11.27
N LYS A 73 6.94 9.45 11.54
CA LYS A 73 7.82 10.13 10.59
C LYS A 73 8.31 9.11 9.56
N SER A 74 8.24 9.46 8.29
CA SER A 74 8.71 8.60 7.20
C SER A 74 9.71 9.30 6.29
N ALA A 75 10.79 8.61 5.92
CA ALA A 75 11.67 9.02 4.83
C ALA A 75 11.24 8.37 3.51
N LEU A 76 11.70 8.91 2.38
CA LEU A 76 11.43 8.39 1.04
C LEU A 76 12.77 8.20 0.31
N PHE A 77 13.01 6.97 -0.14
CA PHE A 77 14.09 6.62 -1.06
C PHE A 77 13.44 6.15 -2.38
N PHE A 78 13.86 6.71 -3.51
CA PHE A 78 13.17 6.52 -4.79
C PHE A 78 14.13 6.30 -5.97
N GLU A 79 15.41 6.04 -5.71
CA GLU A 79 16.42 5.89 -6.77
C GLU A 79 16.53 4.47 -7.33
N ILE A 80 15.64 3.56 -6.89
CA ILE A 80 15.61 2.15 -7.29
C ILE A 80 15.24 1.99 -8.78
N SER A 81 16.00 1.16 -9.49
CA SER A 81 15.72 0.79 -10.87
C SER A 81 14.63 -0.32 -10.95
N PRO A 82 13.95 -0.49 -12.10
CA PRO A 82 12.96 -1.56 -12.25
C PRO A 82 13.51 -2.99 -12.07
N ASN A 83 14.83 -3.18 -12.23
CA ASN A 83 15.52 -4.44 -11.99
C ASN A 83 16.74 -4.17 -11.09
N PRO A 84 16.53 -4.10 -9.76
CA PRO A 84 17.53 -3.61 -8.82
C PRO A 84 18.82 -4.45 -8.80
N ILE A 85 19.94 -3.79 -8.50
CA ILE A 85 21.24 -4.43 -8.21
C ILE A 85 21.66 -4.19 -6.75
N ASP A 86 22.79 -4.76 -6.33
CA ASP A 86 23.30 -4.69 -4.95
C ASP A 86 23.94 -3.34 -4.56
N THR A 87 24.12 -2.44 -5.53
CA THR A 87 24.72 -1.10 -5.33
C THR A 87 23.71 0.04 -5.39
N GLU A 88 22.41 -0.25 -5.50
CA GLU A 88 21.33 0.74 -5.57
C GLU A 88 20.56 0.87 -4.26
#